data_AF-A0A7R6R2A3-F1
#
_entry.id   AF-A0A7R6R2A3-F1
#
_cell.length_a   1.000
_cell.length_b   1.000
_cell.length_c   1.000
_cell.angle_alpha   90.00
_cell.angle_beta   90.00
_cell.angle_gamma   90.00
#
_symmetry.space_group_name_H-M   'P 1'
#
loop_
_entity.id
_entity.type
_entity.pdbx_description
1 polymer ?
#
loop_
_entity_poly.entity_id
_entity_poly.type
_entity_poly.pdbx_seq_one_letter_code
_entity_poly.pdbx_strand_id
1 'polypeptide(L)' 'MSWIIQRICPRENSVYLVKESTGVIRQISVPGAESATIEGGNVLIQCKTGFSWLVNPDTGSRRRFQAAI' A
#
# COMPACT_ATOMS: atom_id res chain seq x y z
N MET A 1 0.13 10.74 -13.31
CA MET A 1 0.79 9.45 -13.59
C MET A 1 0.29 8.46 -12.56
N SER A 2 -0.15 7.27 -12.97
CA SER A 2 -0.83 6.33 -12.09
C SER A 2 0.11 5.24 -11.58
N TRP A 3 -0.05 4.87 -10.31
CA TRP A 3 0.52 3.66 -9.74
C TRP A 3 -0.52 2.54 -9.81
N ILE A 4 -0.09 1.31 -10.02
CA ILE A 4 -0.95 0.12 -9.98
C ILE A 4 -0.43 -0.84 -8.91
N ILE A 5 -1.34 -1.47 -8.18
CA ILE A 5 -1.00 -2.59 -7.28
C ILE A 5 -0.69 -3.81 -8.13
N GLN A 6 0.57 -4.23 -8.14
CA GLN A 6 1.03 -5.38 -8.89
C GLN A 6 0.76 -6.68 -8.11
N ARG A 7 1.08 -6.71 -6.81
CA ARG A 7 0.80 -7.85 -5.92
C ARG A 7 0.80 -7.43 -4.46
N ILE A 8 0.11 -8.22 -3.65
CA ILE A 8 0.18 -8.17 -2.18
C ILE A 8 0.83 -9.48 -1.72
N CYS A 9 1.82 -9.40 -0.83
CA CYS A 9 2.52 -10.56 -0.31
C CYS A 9 2.39 -10.60 1.22
N PRO A 10 1.39 -11.32 1.76
CA PRO A 10 1.18 -11.41 3.21
C PRO A 10 2.38 -12.01 3.95
N ARG A 11 3.08 -12.98 3.34
CA ARG A 11 4.30 -13.59 3.91
C ARG A 11 5.42 -12.57 4.12
N GLU A 12 5.55 -11.62 3.19
CA GLU A 12 6.56 -10.55 3.24
C GLU A 12 6.02 -9.28 3.92
N ASN A 13 4.77 -9.30 4.41
CA ASN A 13 4.08 -8.13 4.95
C ASN A 13 4.22 -6.91 4.03
N SER A 14 4.00 -7.09 2.71
CA SER A 14 4.37 -6.07 1.72
C SER A 14 3.36 -5.95 0.58
N VAL A 15 3.15 -4.72 0.11
CA VAL A 15 2.41 -4.38 -1.12
C VAL A 15 3.40 -3.89 -2.16
N TYR A 16 3.31 -4.43 -3.37
CA TYR A 16 4.17 -4.06 -4.49
C TYR A 16 3.37 -3.27 -5.52
N LEU A 17 3.92 -2.13 -5.91
CA LEU A 17 3.36 -1.22 -6.89
C LEU A 17 4.25 -1.12 -8.11
N VAL A 18 3.65 -0.85 -9.27
CA VAL A 18 4.35 -0.48 -10.50
C VAL A 18 3.84 0.87 -10.99
N LYS A 19 4.75 1.75 -11.40
CA LYS A 19 4.43 3.04 -12.01
C LYS A 19 4.31 2.86 -13.52
N GLU A 20 3.09 2.92 -14.06
CA GLU A 20 2.79 2.54 -15.45
C GLU A 20 3.69 3.23 -16.48
N SER A 21 3.98 4.51 -16.29
CA SER A 21 4.74 5.31 -17.26
C SER A 21 6.23 4.99 -17.30
N THR A 22 6.78 4.33 -16.29
CA THR A 22 8.23 4.17 -16.12
C THR A 22 8.66 2.75 -15.80
N GLY A 23 7.71 1.87 -15.43
CA GLY A 23 8.02 0.53 -14.92
C GLY A 23 8.66 0.53 -13.52
N VAL A 24 8.81 1.69 -12.86
CA VAL A 24 9.39 1.77 -11.52
C VAL A 24 8.56 0.94 -10.56
N ILE A 25 9.23 0.05 -9.83
CA ILE A 25 8.62 -0.79 -8.80
C ILE A 25 8.84 -0.17 -7.44
N ARG A 26 7.81 -0.18 -6.60
CA ARG A 26 7.91 0.21 -5.19
C ARG A 26 7.35 -0.89 -4.31
N GLN A 27 8.08 -1.21 -3.25
CA GLN A 27 7.62 -2.07 -2.16
C GLN A 27 7.23 -1.20 -0.98
N ILE A 28 6.05 -1.47 -0.40
CA ILE A 28 5.59 -0.86 0.84
C ILE A 28 5.43 -1.98 1.86
N SER A 29 6.35 -2.05 2.83
CA SER A 29 6.33 -3.05 3.90
C SER A 29 5.52 -2.54 5.09
N VAL A 30 4.46 -3.27 5.42
CA VAL A 30 3.51 -2.98 6.50
C VAL A 30 3.13 -4.28 7.21
N PRO A 31 3.36 -4.40 8.54
CA PRO A 31 2.99 -5.60 9.29
C PRO A 31 1.53 -5.99 9.12
N GLY A 32 1.29 -7.22 8.69
CA GLY A 32 -0.05 -7.77 8.51
C GLY A 32 -0.78 -7.31 7.26
N ALA A 33 -0.10 -6.71 6.27
CA ALA A 33 -0.70 -6.34 4.99
C ALA A 33 -1.48 -7.51 4.37
N GLU A 34 -2.76 -7.28 4.11
CA GLU A 34 -3.72 -8.28 3.65
C GLU A 34 -4.38 -7.85 2.35
N SER A 35 -4.83 -6.60 2.29
CA SER A 35 -5.48 -6.01 1.13
C SER A 35 -4.91 -4.62 0.86
N ALA A 36 -5.08 -4.12 -0.37
CA ALA A 36 -4.74 -2.76 -0.71
C ALA A 36 -5.65 -2.21 -1.82
N THR A 37 -5.96 -0.92 -1.74
CA THR A 37 -6.69 -0.15 -2.76
C THR A 37 -5.94 1.15 -3.04
N ILE A 38 -6.22 1.76 -4.20
CA ILE A 38 -5.69 3.08 -4.55
C ILE A 38 -6.84 4.08 -4.55
N GLU A 39 -6.75 5.08 -3.68
CA GLU A 39 -7.79 6.10 -3.46
C GLU A 39 -7.14 7.48 -3.39
N GLY A 40 -7.57 8.40 -4.26
CA GLY A 40 -7.04 9.77 -4.28
C GLY A 40 -5.53 9.85 -4.47
N GLY A 41 -4.93 8.91 -5.22
CA GLY A 41 -3.48 8.84 -5.46
C GLY A 41 -2.67 8.27 -4.29
N ASN A 42 -3.31 7.87 -3.19
CA ASN A 42 -2.67 7.15 -2.09
C ASN A 42 -3.04 5.67 -2.13
N VAL A 43 -2.18 4.84 -1.55
CA VAL A 43 -2.44 3.42 -1.33
C VAL A 43 -2.99 3.24 0.08
N LEU A 44 -4.22 2.79 0.17
CA LEU A 44 -4.83 2.33 1.41
C LEU A 44 -4.50 0.86 1.58
N ILE A 45 -3.82 0.50 2.66
CA ILE A 45 -3.41 -0.88 2.98
C ILE A 45 -4.14 -1.30 4.25
N GLN A 46 -4.99 -2.33 4.16
CA GLN A 46 -5.63 -2.91 5.33
C GLN A 46 -4.75 -4.03 5.89
N CYS A 47 -4.64 -4.06 7.21
CA CYS A 47 -3.81 -5.05 7.89
C CYS A 47 -4.65 -5.86 8.88
N LYS A 48 -4.37 -7.18 8.95
CA LYS A 48 -4.97 -8.09 9.93
C LYS A 48 -4.66 -7.74 11.39
N THR A 49 -3.78 -6.76 11.64
CA THR A 49 -3.43 -6.26 12.97
C THR A 49 -4.47 -5.31 13.55
N GLY A 50 -5.57 -5.02 12.84
CA GLY A 50 -6.58 -4.03 13.23
C GLY A 50 -6.20 -2.58 12.89
N PHE A 51 -5.15 -2.39 12.10
CA PHE A 51 -4.71 -1.07 11.64
C PHE A 51 -4.73 -1.00 10.12
N SER A 52 -4.92 0.21 9.61
CA SER A 52 -4.78 0.54 8.20
C SER A 52 -3.71 1.61 8.01
N TRP A 53 -3.15 1.64 6.81
CA TRP A 53 -2.15 2.62 6.41
C TRP A 53 -2.58 3.32 5.13
N LEU A 54 -2.52 4.65 5.13
CA LEU A 54 -2.63 5.45 3.92
C LEU A 54 -1.22 5.91 3.53
N VAL A 55 -0.77 5.53 2.35
CA VAL A 55 0.62 5.76 1.89
C VAL A 55 0.61 6.50 0.56
N ASN A 56 1.32 7.62 0.48
CA ASN A 56 1.59 8.28 -0.79
C ASN A 56 2.75 7.55 -1.50
N PRO A 57 2.52 6.92 -2.66
CA PRO A 57 3.53 6.09 -3.32
C PRO A 57 4.65 6.91 -3.99
N ASP A 58 4.44 8.19 -4.28
CA ASP A 58 5.48 9.03 -4.87
C ASP A 58 6.47 9.54 -3.80
N THR A 59 5.97 9.96 -2.65
CA THR A 59 6.78 10.58 -1.58
C THR A 59 7.17 9.60 -0.48
N GLY A 60 6.44 8.50 -0.30
CA GLY A 60 6.58 7.59 0.85
C GLY A 60 5.95 8.11 2.15
N SER A 61 5.33 9.30 2.14
CA SER A 61 4.57 9.80 3.29
C SER A 61 3.48 8.81 3.67
N ARG A 62 3.31 8.55 4.97
CA ARG A 62 2.39 7.52 5.45
C ARG A 62 1.74 7.88 6.78
N ARG A 63 0.47 7.53 6.92
CA ARG A 63 -0.31 7.66 8.14
C ARG A 63 -0.93 6.32 8.52
N ARG A 64 -0.80 5.94 9.80
CA ARG A 64 -1.49 4.78 10.39
C ARG A 64 -2.74 5.23 11.13
N PHE A 65 -3.80 4.45 11.04
CA PHE A 65 -5.03 4.64 11.80
C PHE A 65 -5.67 3.29 12.10
N GLN A 66 -6.52 3.24 13.12
CA GLN A 66 -7.27 2.04 13.47
C GLN A 66 -8.42 1.88 12.47
N ALA A 67 -8.61 0.68 11.93
CA ALA A 67 -9.77 0.40 11.08
C ALA A 67 -11.03 0.45 11.95
N ALA A 68 -12.07 1.14 11.49
CA ALA A 68 -13.38 1.08 12.15
C ALA A 68 -13.87 -0.38 12.07
N ILE A 69 -14.26 -0.94 13.22
CA ILE A 69 -14.84 -2.29 13.35
C ILE A 69 -16.28 -2.23 12.88
#